data_AF-A0A5E7STW3-F1
#
_entry.id   AF-A0A5E7STW3-F1
#
_cell.length_a   1.000
_cell.length_b   1.000
_cell.length_c   1.000
_cell.angle_alpha   90.00
_cell.angle_beta   90.00
_cell.angle_gamma   90.00
#
_symmetry.space_group_name_H-M   'P 1'
#
loop_
_entity.id
_entity.type
_entity.pdbx_description
1 polymer ?
#
loop_
_entity_poly.entity_id
_entity_poly.type
_entity_poly.pdbx_seq_one_letter_code
_entity_poly.pdbx_strand_id
1 'polypeptide(L)'
;MKVVVLTGPESTGKSWLAAGLQQRFGGLRVDEYVRRFIELNPRDTCLADIPAIARGQLQWEDEARAQKPSLLILDTHLLSNMLWSQTLFGDCPDWLESELLARHYDLHLLLSPEQVDWTDDGQRCQPDLDERMAFYQSTQNWLENHHQRFQVIQGNWAERQLQAFAAVEQLLAE
;
A
#
# COMPACT_ATOMS: atom_id res chain seq x y z
N MET A 1 -0.63 -18.80 5.89
CA MET A 1 -0.91 -17.69 4.97
C MET A 1 0.23 -16.72 5.10
N LYS A 2 0.90 -16.38 3.99
CA LYS A 2 1.87 -15.29 3.93
C LYS A 2 1.14 -14.02 3.47
N VAL A 3 1.45 -12.87 4.05
CA VAL A 3 0.81 -11.59 3.74
C VAL A 3 1.86 -10.61 3.26
N VAL A 4 1.72 -10.16 2.01
CA VAL A 4 2.60 -9.20 1.36
C VAL A 4 1.85 -7.90 1.15
N VAL A 5 2.44 -6.79 1.58
CA VAL A 5 1.89 -5.45 1.41
C VAL A 5 2.70 -4.69 0.37
N LEU A 6 2.04 -4.07 -0.60
CA LEU A 6 2.65 -3.10 -1.49
C LEU A 6 2.35 -1.70 -0.93
N THR A 7 3.40 -0.93 -0.66
CA THR A 7 3.30 0.40 -0.04
C THR A 7 4.25 1.39 -0.70
N GLY A 8 4.01 2.68 -0.46
CA GLY A 8 4.74 3.79 -1.06
C GLY A 8 3.81 4.81 -1.74
N PRO A 9 4.38 5.90 -2.27
CA PRO A 9 3.61 7.02 -2.83
C PRO A 9 2.78 6.63 -4.05
N GLU A 10 1.91 7.54 -4.49
CA GLU A 10 1.17 7.41 -5.75
C GLU A 10 2.10 7.29 -6.97
N SER A 11 1.57 6.73 -8.06
CA SER A 11 2.31 6.56 -9.33
C SER A 11 3.55 5.66 -9.28
N THR A 12 3.70 4.79 -8.28
CA THR A 12 4.89 3.93 -8.12
C THR A 12 4.75 2.50 -8.64
N GLY A 13 3.54 2.11 -9.07
CA GLY A 13 3.29 0.79 -9.64
C GLY A 13 2.71 -0.27 -8.70
N LYS A 14 2.18 0.11 -7.53
CA LYS A 14 1.63 -0.82 -6.53
C LYS A 14 0.58 -1.75 -7.14
N SER A 15 -0.50 -1.21 -7.70
CA SER A 15 -1.57 -2.02 -8.30
C SER A 15 -1.10 -2.91 -9.44
N TRP A 16 -0.15 -2.42 -10.25
CA TRP A 16 0.46 -3.19 -11.34
C TRP A 16 1.28 -4.37 -10.81
N LEU A 17 2.17 -4.15 -9.83
CA LEU A 17 2.96 -5.21 -9.21
C LEU A 17 2.08 -6.20 -8.44
N ALA A 18 1.04 -5.72 -7.74
CA ALA A 18 0.10 -6.57 -7.00
C ALA A 18 -0.63 -7.54 -7.94
N ALA A 19 -1.09 -7.04 -9.10
CA ALA A 19 -1.69 -7.87 -10.14
C ALA A 19 -0.68 -8.88 -10.72
N GLY A 20 0.55 -8.44 -11.00
CA GLY A 20 1.63 -9.31 -11.48
C GLY A 20 1.99 -10.43 -10.50
N LEU A 21 2.07 -10.11 -9.20
CA LEU A 21 2.31 -11.07 -8.13
C LEU A 21 1.18 -12.10 -8.05
N GLN A 22 -0.07 -11.65 -8.09
CA GLN A 22 -1.23 -12.55 -8.09
C GLN A 22 -1.22 -13.47 -9.31
N GLN A 23 -0.90 -12.95 -10.49
CA GLN A 23 -0.81 -13.74 -11.72
C GLN A 23 0.31 -14.80 -11.64
N ARG A 24 1.46 -14.45 -11.04
CA ARG A 24 2.65 -15.33 -10.97
C ARG A 24 2.58 -16.39 -9.87
N PHE A 25 2.06 -16.03 -8.71
CA PHE A 25 2.09 -16.86 -7.49
C PHE A 25 0.71 -17.34 -7.03
N GLY A 26 -0.37 -16.85 -7.66
CA GLY A 26 -1.74 -17.07 -7.22
C GLY A 26 -2.05 -16.27 -5.95
N GLY A 27 -2.95 -16.81 -5.12
CA GLY A 27 -3.40 -16.14 -3.90
C GLY A 27 -4.52 -15.13 -4.14
N LEU A 28 -4.82 -14.38 -3.09
CA LEU A 28 -5.90 -13.40 -3.09
C LEU A 28 -5.32 -11.99 -3.00
N ARG A 29 -5.84 -11.09 -3.84
CA ARG A 29 -5.43 -9.68 -3.89
C ARG A 29 -6.55 -8.81 -3.32
N VAL A 30 -6.18 -7.85 -2.49
CA VAL A 30 -7.05 -6.79 -1.98
C VAL A 30 -6.60 -5.47 -2.57
N ASP A 31 -7.53 -4.79 -3.24
CA ASP A 31 -7.32 -3.50 -3.90
C ASP A 31 -7.44 -2.31 -2.92
N GLU A 32 -7.06 -1.14 -3.42
CA GLU A 32 -6.99 0.09 -2.63
C GLU A 32 -8.40 0.66 -2.46
N TYR A 33 -8.92 0.61 -1.24
CA TYR A 33 -10.32 0.93 -0.96
C TYR A 33 -10.67 2.39 -1.28
N VAL A 34 -9.73 3.33 -1.10
CA VAL A 34 -9.99 4.76 -1.33
C VAL A 34 -10.46 5.04 -2.76
N ARG A 35 -9.99 4.27 -3.74
CA ARG A 35 -10.42 4.41 -5.14
C ARG A 35 -11.91 4.16 -5.29
N ARG A 36 -12.41 3.08 -4.68
CA ARG A 36 -13.84 2.78 -4.64
C ARG A 36 -14.61 3.84 -3.85
N PHE A 37 -14.05 4.34 -2.75
CA PHE A 37 -14.70 5.40 -1.97
C PHE A 37 -14.92 6.66 -2.81
N ILE A 38 -13.90 7.10 -3.55
CA ILE A 38 -13.98 8.27 -4.44
C ILE A 38 -14.98 8.05 -5.57
N GLU A 39 -14.99 6.87 -6.21
CA GLU A 39 -15.98 6.53 -7.24
C GLU A 39 -17.43 6.64 -6.74
N LEU A 40 -17.68 6.21 -5.50
CA LEU A 40 -19.00 6.28 -4.87
C LEU A 40 -19.34 7.68 -4.31
N ASN A 41 -18.35 8.54 -4.14
CA ASN A 41 -18.47 9.89 -3.58
C ASN A 41 -17.73 10.89 -4.48
N PRO A 42 -18.31 11.30 -5.63
CA PRO A 42 -17.65 12.15 -6.62
C PRO A 42 -17.54 13.61 -6.14
N ARG A 43 -16.71 13.82 -5.12
CA ARG A 43 -16.34 15.08 -4.49
C ARG A 43 -14.93 14.94 -3.90
N ASP A 44 -14.33 16.07 -3.53
CA ASP A 44 -13.07 16.05 -2.79
C ASP A 44 -13.24 15.32 -1.45
N THR A 45 -12.24 14.50 -1.11
CA THR A 45 -12.18 13.83 0.18
C THR A 45 -11.80 14.83 1.28
N CYS A 46 -12.26 14.57 2.51
CA CYS A 46 -11.90 15.37 3.66
C CYS A 46 -11.51 14.49 4.85
N LEU A 47 -10.96 15.10 5.90
CA LEU A 47 -10.54 14.38 7.12
C LEU A 47 -11.65 13.50 7.72
N ALA A 48 -12.92 13.93 7.64
CA ALA A 48 -14.06 13.18 8.15
C ALA A 48 -14.32 11.86 7.39
N ASP A 49 -13.78 11.70 6.18
CA ASP A 49 -13.90 10.49 5.38
C ASP A 49 -12.90 9.40 5.78
N ILE A 50 -11.76 9.79 6.38
CA ILE A 50 -10.65 8.89 6.69
C ILE A 50 -11.09 7.68 7.53
N PRO A 51 -11.93 7.82 8.57
CA PRO A 51 -12.41 6.66 9.30
C PRO A 51 -13.22 5.67 8.44
N ALA A 52 -14.01 6.15 7.49
CA ALA A 52 -14.80 5.30 6.61
C ALA A 52 -13.92 4.57 5.59
N ILE A 53 -12.96 5.29 4.98
CA ILE A 53 -11.98 4.73 4.06
C ILE A 53 -11.15 3.64 4.74
N ALA A 54 -10.62 3.93 5.93
CA ALA A 54 -9.81 2.99 6.70
C ALA A 54 -10.60 1.74 7.11
N ARG A 55 -11.85 1.90 7.59
CA ARG A 55 -12.71 0.75 7.91
C ARG A 55 -13.02 -0.09 6.69
N GLY A 56 -13.21 0.52 5.52
CA GLY A 56 -13.41 -0.18 4.26
C GLY A 56 -12.20 -1.03 3.86
N GLN A 57 -10.99 -0.45 3.97
CA GLN A 57 -9.75 -1.19 3.72
C GLN A 57 -9.60 -2.39 4.68
N LEU A 58 -9.86 -2.17 5.98
CA LEU A 58 -9.81 -3.24 6.97
C LEU A 58 -10.84 -4.34 6.70
N GLN A 59 -12.07 -3.97 6.35
CA GLN A 59 -13.11 -4.93 6.04
C GLN A 59 -12.70 -5.81 4.86
N TRP A 60 -12.17 -5.23 3.78
CA TRP A 60 -11.69 -6.00 2.63
C TRP A 60 -10.52 -6.91 2.98
N GLU A 61 -9.59 -6.44 3.81
CA GLU A 61 -8.49 -7.26 4.31
C GLU A 61 -9.02 -8.43 5.15
N ASP A 62 -9.95 -8.19 6.08
CA ASP A 62 -10.52 -9.20 6.97
C ASP A 62 -11.32 -10.26 6.19
N GLU A 63 -12.13 -9.84 5.22
CA GLU A 63 -12.86 -10.73 4.30
C GLU A 63 -11.90 -11.62 3.49
N ALA A 64 -10.77 -11.07 3.05
CA ALA A 64 -9.74 -11.83 2.33
C ALA A 64 -8.99 -12.80 3.26
N ARG A 65 -8.65 -12.38 4.47
CA ARG A 65 -8.02 -13.24 5.49
C ARG A 65 -8.92 -14.39 5.90
N ALA A 66 -10.23 -14.17 5.99
CA ALA A 66 -11.21 -15.20 6.33
C ALA A 66 -11.27 -16.35 5.30
N GLN A 67 -10.91 -16.08 4.04
CA GLN A 67 -10.79 -17.10 2.99
C GLN A 67 -9.53 -17.98 3.13
N LYS A 68 -8.61 -17.62 4.02
CA LYS A 68 -7.37 -18.36 4.31
C LYS A 68 -6.54 -18.71 3.07
N PRO A 69 -6.25 -17.75 2.17
CA PRO A 69 -5.39 -18.02 1.02
C PRO A 69 -3.97 -18.42 1.48
N SER A 70 -3.24 -19.13 0.63
CA SER A 70 -1.81 -19.40 0.88
C SER A 70 -1.00 -18.09 0.91
N LEU A 71 -1.31 -17.17 -0.01
CA LEU A 71 -0.73 -15.84 -0.16
C LEU A 71 -1.85 -14.79 -0.21
N LEU A 72 -1.73 -13.75 0.61
CA LEU A 72 -2.56 -12.55 0.59
C LEU A 72 -1.71 -11.35 0.14
N ILE A 73 -2.17 -10.65 -0.89
CA ILE A 73 -1.48 -9.50 -1.49
C ILE A 73 -2.32 -8.25 -1.24
N LEU A 74 -1.77 -7.27 -0.55
CA LEU A 74 -2.48 -6.05 -0.16
C LEU A 74 -1.91 -4.85 -0.92
N ASP A 75 -2.73 -4.21 -1.75
CA ASP A 75 -2.47 -2.91 -2.36
C ASP A 75 -3.55 -1.95 -1.85
N THR A 76 -3.47 -1.35 -0.69
CA THR A 76 -2.39 -1.19 0.28
C THR A 76 -2.92 -1.62 1.67
N HIS A 77 -2.39 -1.09 2.76
CA HIS A 77 -2.93 -1.22 4.12
C HIS A 77 -3.04 0.14 4.82
N LEU A 78 -3.39 0.14 6.12
CA LEU A 78 -3.68 1.35 6.89
C LEU A 78 -2.57 2.41 6.94
N LEU A 79 -1.29 2.04 6.77
CA LEU A 79 -0.22 3.03 6.75
C LEU A 79 -0.42 4.09 5.67
N SER A 80 -0.90 3.70 4.48
CA SER A 80 -1.19 4.67 3.43
C SER A 80 -2.33 5.61 3.82
N ASN A 81 -3.37 5.10 4.48
CA ASN A 81 -4.47 5.93 4.98
C ASN A 81 -4.01 6.93 6.03
N MET A 82 -3.15 6.49 6.96
CA MET A 82 -2.51 7.36 7.94
C MET A 82 -1.73 8.46 7.22
N LEU A 83 -0.68 8.08 6.49
CA LEU A 83 0.24 9.04 5.88
C LEU A 83 -0.45 10.03 4.93
N TRP A 84 -1.48 9.60 4.18
CA TRP A 84 -2.29 10.52 3.38
C TRP A 84 -3.13 11.47 4.23
N SER A 85 -3.73 10.98 5.31
CA SER A 85 -4.46 11.82 6.26
C SER A 85 -3.55 12.90 6.86
N GLN A 86 -2.36 12.54 7.32
CA GLN A 86 -1.39 13.53 7.82
C GLN A 86 -0.95 14.50 6.72
N THR A 87 -0.61 14.00 5.53
CA THR A 87 -0.12 14.83 4.42
C THR A 87 -1.15 15.85 3.95
N LEU A 88 -2.43 15.45 3.82
CA LEU A 88 -3.48 16.27 3.26
C LEU A 88 -4.20 17.14 4.30
N PHE A 89 -4.32 16.65 5.53
CA PHE A 89 -5.17 17.27 6.55
C PHE A 89 -4.42 17.65 7.85
N GLY A 90 -3.15 17.25 7.98
CA GLY A 90 -2.36 17.53 9.18
C GLY A 90 -2.82 16.76 10.42
N ASP A 91 -3.73 15.80 10.28
CA ASP A 91 -4.37 15.05 11.35
C ASP A 91 -4.70 13.62 10.90
N CYS A 92 -4.92 12.70 11.83
CA CYS A 92 -5.24 11.31 11.57
C CYS A 92 -5.96 10.69 12.76
N PRO A 93 -6.98 9.84 12.55
CA PRO A 93 -7.64 9.16 13.65
C PRO A 93 -6.67 8.29 14.48
N ASP A 94 -6.60 8.53 15.79
CA ASP A 94 -5.68 7.88 16.74
C ASP A 94 -5.75 6.35 16.75
N TRP A 95 -6.88 5.79 16.34
CA TRP A 95 -7.11 4.35 16.34
C TRP A 95 -6.40 3.61 15.19
N LEU A 96 -6.00 4.31 14.11
CA LEU A 96 -5.46 3.66 12.92
C LEU A 96 -4.15 2.91 13.19
N GLU A 97 -3.22 3.52 13.92
CA GLU A 97 -1.91 2.93 14.18
C GLU A 97 -2.02 1.68 15.06
N SER A 98 -2.84 1.74 16.11
CA SER A 98 -3.08 0.59 17.00
C SER A 98 -3.71 -0.57 16.24
N GLU A 99 -4.65 -0.31 15.34
CA GLU A 99 -5.22 -1.32 14.46
C GLU A 99 -4.16 -1.89 13.50
N LEU A 100 -3.37 -1.05 12.85
CA LEU A 100 -2.33 -1.51 11.93
C LEU A 100 -1.32 -2.44 12.64
N LEU A 101 -0.87 -2.07 13.84
CA LEU A 101 0.10 -2.85 14.63
C LEU A 101 -0.49 -4.13 15.24
N ALA A 102 -1.82 -4.23 15.39
CA ALA A 102 -2.47 -5.44 15.85
C ALA A 102 -2.50 -6.56 14.79
N ARG A 103 -2.14 -6.26 13.53
CA ARG A 103 -2.17 -7.18 12.40
C ARG A 103 -0.78 -7.71 12.05
N HIS A 104 -0.76 -8.92 11.50
CA HIS A 104 0.47 -9.56 11.03
C HIS A 104 0.65 -9.37 9.53
N TYR A 105 1.83 -8.88 9.14
CA TYR A 105 2.29 -8.72 7.76
C TYR A 105 3.68 -9.33 7.65
N ASP A 106 3.89 -10.23 6.68
CA ASP A 106 5.16 -10.95 6.57
C ASP A 106 6.22 -10.15 5.79
N LEU A 107 5.80 -9.31 4.84
CA LEU A 107 6.72 -8.52 4.02
C LEU A 107 6.03 -7.27 3.47
N HIS A 108 6.70 -6.12 3.58
CA HIS A 108 6.34 -4.90 2.89
C HIS A 108 7.26 -4.67 1.69
N LEU A 109 6.68 -4.53 0.51
CA LEU A 109 7.37 -4.06 -0.69
C LEU A 109 7.19 -2.54 -0.73
N LEU A 110 8.24 -1.80 -0.40
CA LEU A 110 8.26 -0.35 -0.37
C LEU A 110 8.72 0.19 -1.72
N LEU A 111 7.82 0.74 -2.53
CA LEU A 111 8.12 1.19 -3.88
C LEU A 111 8.64 2.63 -3.88
N SER A 112 9.87 2.84 -4.37
CA SER A 112 10.46 4.18 -4.55
C SER A 112 9.76 4.94 -5.68
N PRO A 113 9.56 6.28 -5.59
CA PRO A 113 9.05 7.10 -6.70
C PRO A 113 10.13 7.51 -7.70
N GLU A 114 11.39 7.19 -7.46
CA GLU A 114 12.48 7.51 -8.39
C GLU A 114 12.38 6.70 -9.68
N GLN A 115 12.79 7.31 -10.80
CA GLN A 115 12.86 6.69 -12.13
C GLN A 115 11.49 6.18 -12.66
N VAL A 116 10.39 6.66 -12.08
CA VAL A 116 9.02 6.45 -12.58
C VAL A 116 8.30 7.78 -12.70
N ASP A 117 7.71 7.99 -13.87
CA ASP A 117 6.94 9.19 -14.17
C ASP A 117 5.63 9.20 -13.39
N TRP A 118 5.22 10.39 -12.99
CA TRP A 118 3.88 10.58 -12.46
C TRP A 118 2.87 10.55 -13.62
N THR A 119 1.71 9.92 -13.41
CA THR A 119 0.65 9.85 -14.42
C THR A 119 -0.66 10.24 -13.78
N ASP A 120 -1.35 11.24 -14.32
CA ASP A 120 -2.69 11.60 -13.86
C ASP A 120 -3.69 10.50 -14.22
N ASP A 121 -4.48 10.05 -13.24
CA ASP A 121 -5.62 9.15 -13.44
C ASP A 121 -6.94 9.75 -12.90
N GLY A 122 -6.96 11.05 -12.60
CA GLY A 122 -8.09 11.80 -12.07
C GLY A 122 -8.27 11.72 -10.55
N GLN A 123 -7.51 10.87 -9.85
CA GLN A 123 -7.59 10.72 -8.39
C GLN A 123 -6.29 11.09 -7.66
N ARG A 124 -5.23 11.41 -8.39
CA ARG A 124 -3.89 11.71 -7.84
C ARG A 124 -3.72 13.19 -7.54
N CYS A 125 -2.91 13.49 -6.53
CA CYS A 125 -2.81 14.85 -6.00
C CYS A 125 -1.38 15.37 -5.76
N GLN A 126 -0.34 14.53 -5.92
CA GLN A 126 1.07 14.88 -5.70
C GLN A 126 1.92 14.60 -6.96
N PRO A 127 1.84 15.46 -7.99
CA PRO A 127 2.64 15.30 -9.20
C PRO A 127 4.15 15.50 -8.94
N ASP A 128 4.48 16.32 -7.94
CA ASP A 128 5.85 16.71 -7.64
C ASP A 128 6.64 15.55 -7.04
N LEU A 129 7.86 15.33 -7.55
CA LEU A 129 8.72 14.25 -7.08
C LEU A 129 9.12 14.42 -5.62
N ASP A 130 9.36 15.65 -5.17
CA ASP A 130 9.78 15.94 -3.80
C ASP A 130 8.69 15.54 -2.78
N GLU A 131 7.42 15.79 -3.10
CA GLU A 131 6.28 15.37 -2.27
C GLU A 131 6.16 13.84 -2.19
N ARG A 132 6.31 13.17 -3.34
CA ARG A 132 6.33 11.70 -3.40
C ARG A 132 7.51 11.12 -2.62
N MET A 133 8.68 11.76 -2.69
CA MET A 133 9.86 11.37 -1.91
C MET A 133 9.62 11.55 -0.40
N ALA A 134 8.97 12.64 0.03
CA ALA A 134 8.61 12.84 1.42
C ALA A 134 7.63 11.76 1.94
N PHE A 135 6.64 11.37 1.14
CA PHE A 135 5.74 10.28 1.47
C PHE A 135 6.48 8.93 1.56
N TYR A 136 7.37 8.65 0.60
CA TYR A 136 8.24 7.47 0.60
C TYR A 136 9.09 7.40 1.88
N GLN A 137 9.78 8.50 2.23
CA GLN A 137 10.61 8.57 3.43
C GLN A 137 9.79 8.40 4.71
N SER A 138 8.60 9.00 4.77
CA SER A 138 7.68 8.83 5.92
C SER A 138 7.24 7.36 6.06
N THR A 139 6.97 6.70 4.93
CA THR A 139 6.65 5.26 4.91
C THR A 139 7.83 4.43 5.40
N GLN A 140 9.04 4.70 4.89
CA GLN A 140 10.27 4.01 5.29
C GLN A 140 10.54 4.18 6.79
N ASN A 141 10.53 5.41 7.28
CA ASN A 141 10.77 5.73 8.69
C ASN A 141 9.77 5.01 9.60
N TRP A 142 8.50 4.96 9.22
CA TRP A 142 7.49 4.25 10.01
C TRP A 142 7.78 2.75 10.07
N LEU A 143 8.11 2.12 8.95
CA LEU A 143 8.45 0.69 8.88
C LEU A 143 9.70 0.37 9.72
N GLU A 144 10.74 1.21 9.65
CA GLU A 144 11.97 1.07 10.43
C GLU A 144 11.72 1.22 11.94
N ASN A 145 11.01 2.27 12.34
CA ASN A 145 10.68 2.55 13.75
C ASN A 145 9.82 1.46 14.38
N HIS A 146 8.97 0.79 13.59
CA HIS A 146 8.11 -0.30 14.05
C HIS A 146 8.69 -1.69 13.76
N HIS A 147 9.97 -1.76 13.35
CA HIS A 147 10.68 -3.01 13.05
C HIS A 147 9.94 -3.94 12.08
N GLN A 148 9.21 -3.35 11.13
CA GLN A 148 8.49 -4.09 10.10
C GLN A 148 9.49 -4.63 9.07
N ARG A 149 9.31 -5.88 8.64
CA ARG A 149 10.12 -6.43 7.54
C ARG A 149 9.72 -5.77 6.23
N PHE A 150 10.67 -5.13 5.57
CA PHE A 150 10.44 -4.52 4.25
C PHE A 150 11.62 -4.70 3.29
N GLN A 151 11.32 -4.60 2.00
CA GLN A 151 12.29 -4.52 0.92
C GLN A 151 11.95 -3.34 0.01
N VAL A 152 12.97 -2.52 -0.28
CA VAL A 152 12.84 -1.40 -1.22
C VAL A 152 12.79 -1.94 -2.64
N ILE A 153 11.83 -1.44 -3.42
CA ILE A 153 11.61 -1.77 -4.84
C ILE A 153 11.83 -0.50 -5.65
N GLN A 154 12.84 -0.52 -6.53
CA GLN A 154 13.29 0.65 -7.28
C GLN A 154 13.76 0.29 -8.69
N GLY A 155 14.10 1.30 -9.50
CA GLY A 155 14.51 1.13 -10.89
C GLY A 155 13.37 1.28 -11.89
N ASN A 156 13.59 0.83 -13.11
CA ASN A 156 12.56 0.81 -14.15
C ASN A 156 11.52 -0.31 -13.91
N TRP A 157 10.45 -0.33 -14.70
CA TRP A 157 9.35 -1.30 -14.56
C TRP A 157 9.81 -2.76 -14.52
N ALA A 158 10.75 -3.16 -15.39
CA ALA A 158 11.23 -4.54 -15.44
C ALA A 158 12.05 -4.91 -14.19
N GLU A 159 12.90 -4.01 -13.72
CA GLU A 159 13.71 -4.20 -12.50
C GLU A 159 12.83 -4.33 -11.26
N ARG A 160 11.80 -3.49 -11.15
CA ARG A 160 10.84 -3.52 -10.03
C ARG A 160 10.10 -4.86 -9.97
N GLN A 161 9.64 -5.36 -11.11
CA GLN A 161 8.97 -6.65 -11.19
C GLN A 161 9.90 -7.79 -10.79
N LEU A 162 11.15 -7.79 -11.29
CA LEU A 162 12.14 -8.79 -10.92
C LEU A 162 12.39 -8.80 -9.39
N GLN A 163 12.60 -7.63 -8.80
CA GLN A 163 12.84 -7.48 -7.36
C GLN A 163 11.64 -7.97 -6.53
N ALA A 164 10.43 -7.51 -6.87
CA ALA A 164 9.21 -7.89 -6.16
C ALA A 164 8.94 -9.40 -6.25
N PHE A 165 9.14 -9.99 -7.43
CA PHE A 165 8.91 -11.42 -7.63
C PHE A 165 9.94 -12.26 -6.87
N ALA A 166 11.21 -11.87 -6.91
CA ALA A 166 12.25 -12.55 -6.15
C ALA A 166 11.99 -12.49 -4.63
N ALA A 167 11.55 -11.33 -4.12
CA ALA A 167 11.24 -11.14 -2.71
C ALA A 167 10.08 -12.05 -2.25
N VAL A 168 9.01 -12.13 -3.04
CA VAL A 168 7.86 -12.98 -2.73
C VAL A 168 8.18 -14.47 -2.91
N GLU A 169 8.97 -14.84 -3.91
CA GLU A 169 9.45 -16.22 -4.08
C GLU A 169 10.27 -16.69 -2.87
N GLN A 170 11.17 -15.85 -2.36
CA GLN A 170 11.91 -16.14 -1.14
C GLN A 170 10.99 -16.29 0.08
N LEU A 171 10.04 -15.37 0.27
CA LEU A 171 9.08 -15.43 1.37
C LEU A 171 8.25 -16.72 1.36
N LEU A 172 7.86 -17.19 0.18
CA LEU A 172 7.08 -18.42 0.02
C LEU A 172 7.90 -19.69 0.23
N ALA A 173 9.23 -19.62 0.14
CA ALA A 173 10.14 -20.73 0.39
C ALA A 173 10.49 -20.90 1.89
N GLU A 174 10.16 -19.92 2.74
CA GLU A 174 10.31 -19.95 4.21
C GLU A 174 9.19 -20.72 4.91
#